data_AF-A0A822FN57-F1
#
_entry.id   AF-A0A822FN57-F1
#
_cell.length_a   1.000
_cell.length_b   1.000
_cell.length_c   1.000
_cell.angle_alpha   90.00
_cell.angle_beta   90.00
_cell.angle_gamma   90.00
#
_symmetry.space_group_name_H-M   'P 1'
#
loop_
_entity.id
_entity.type
_entity.pdbx_description
1 polymer ?
#
loop_
_entity_poly.entity_id
_entity_poly.type
_entity_poly.pdbx_seq_one_letter_code
_entity_poly.pdbx_strand_id
1 'polypeptide(L)'
;MERYCSLSDLRAHMKVEDQFSEYYPFETNIIEQLVSIENDKRPSVKQILMMYAKEIQQRIKKQQNNKKQMIIEQLQEKLRDKDKRIQQLEFELEKNKT
;
A
#
# COMPACT_ATOMS: atom_id res chain seq x y z
N MET A 1 8.69 -13.53 -34.63
CA MET A 1 7.24 -13.23 -34.51
C MET A 1 6.56 -14.55 -34.20
N GLU A 2 6.04 -14.72 -32.98
CA GLU A 2 5.30 -15.92 -32.62
C GLU A 2 4.03 -16.00 -33.49
N ARG A 3 3.76 -17.18 -34.08
CA ARG A 3 2.58 -17.41 -34.91
C ARG A 3 1.54 -18.12 -34.06
N TYR A 4 0.48 -17.39 -33.68
CA TYR A 4 -0.66 -17.98 -33.00
C TYR A 4 -1.65 -18.54 -34.03
N CYS A 5 -2.08 -19.78 -33.83
CA CYS A 5 -2.92 -20.53 -34.77
C CYS A 5 -4.42 -20.19 -34.65
N SER A 6 -4.84 -19.54 -33.55
CA SER A 6 -6.20 -19.09 -33.31
C SER A 6 -6.26 -17.91 -32.35
N LEU A 7 -7.40 -17.21 -32.30
CA LEU A 7 -7.66 -16.15 -31.30
C LEU A 7 -7.66 -16.68 -29.87
N SER A 8 -8.07 -17.94 -29.67
CA SER A 8 -7.96 -18.62 -28.39
C SER A 8 -6.49 -18.80 -28.02
N ASP A 9 -5.66 -19.29 -28.94
CA ASP A 9 -4.22 -19.45 -28.67
C ASP A 9 -3.54 -18.11 -28.37
N LEU A 10 -3.91 -17.04 -29.09
CA LEU A 10 -3.41 -15.70 -28.80
C LEU A 10 -3.75 -15.27 -27.37
N ARG A 11 -5.02 -15.39 -26.96
CA ARG A 11 -5.48 -15.00 -25.62
C ARG A 11 -4.84 -15.79 -24.48
N ALA A 12 -4.43 -17.04 -24.71
CA ALA A 12 -3.74 -17.85 -23.71
C ALA A 12 -2.33 -17.31 -23.40
N HIS A 13 -1.74 -16.59 -24.34
CA HIS A 13 -0.39 -16.04 -24.25
C HIS A 13 -0.38 -14.52 -24.06
N MET A 14 -1.55 -13.87 -24.09
CA MET A 14 -1.66 -12.44 -23.78
C MET A 14 -1.35 -12.20 -22.31
N LYS A 15 -0.26 -11.48 -22.06
CA LYS A 15 0.11 -10.93 -20.76
C LYS A 15 0.17 -9.42 -20.85
N VAL A 16 0.01 -8.77 -19.71
CA VAL A 16 0.29 -7.35 -19.60
C VAL A 16 1.80 -7.15 -19.72
N GLU A 17 2.22 -6.06 -20.34
CA GLU A 17 3.64 -5.72 -20.50
C GLU A 17 4.36 -5.65 -19.14
N ASP A 18 5.58 -6.18 -19.07
CA ASP A 18 6.34 -6.28 -17.82
C ASP A 18 6.50 -4.92 -17.13
N GLN A 19 6.81 -3.87 -17.90
CA GLN A 19 6.96 -2.51 -17.38
C GLN A 19 5.68 -2.03 -16.71
N PHE A 20 4.51 -2.21 -17.33
CA PHE A 20 3.24 -1.82 -16.72
C PHE A 20 2.95 -2.68 -15.48
N SER A 21 3.27 -3.96 -15.54
CA SER A 21 3.03 -4.93 -14.47
C SER A 21 3.78 -4.60 -13.18
N GLU A 22 5.00 -4.08 -13.30
CA GLU A 22 5.80 -3.62 -12.17
C GLU A 22 5.17 -2.42 -11.45
N TYR A 23 4.68 -1.43 -12.20
CA TYR A 23 4.09 -0.21 -11.62
C TYR A 23 2.65 -0.39 -11.15
N TYR A 24 1.90 -1.30 -11.77
CA TYR A 24 0.46 -1.47 -11.55
C TYR A 24 0.08 -2.94 -11.30
N PRO A 25 0.61 -3.59 -10.25
CA PRO A 25 0.40 -5.03 -10.02
C PRO A 25 -1.07 -5.39 -9.73
N PHE A 26 -1.84 -4.46 -9.14
CA PHE A 26 -3.27 -4.67 -8.86
C PHE A 26 -4.10 -4.67 -10.15
N GLU A 27 -3.92 -3.64 -10.98
CA GLU A 27 -4.62 -3.48 -12.26
C GLU A 27 -4.22 -4.59 -13.24
N THR A 28 -2.95 -4.99 -13.22
CA THR A 28 -2.42 -6.10 -14.03
C THR A 28 -3.20 -7.39 -13.80
N ASN A 29 -3.41 -7.78 -12.54
CA ASN A 29 -4.19 -8.97 -12.20
C ASN A 29 -5.64 -8.89 -12.75
N ILE A 30 -6.27 -7.72 -12.70
CA ILE A 30 -7.63 -7.54 -13.25
C ILE A 30 -7.61 -7.67 -14.78
N ILE A 31 -6.67 -7.02 -15.45
CA ILE A 31 -6.56 -7.05 -16.92
C ILE A 31 -6.30 -8.49 -17.40
N GLU A 32 -5.39 -9.22 -16.74
CA GLU A 32 -5.10 -10.62 -17.07
C GLU A 32 -6.33 -11.52 -16.89
N GLN A 33 -7.12 -11.32 -15.83
CA GLN A 33 -8.40 -12.04 -15.66
C GLN A 33 -9.43 -11.68 -16.73
N LEU A 34 -9.43 -10.43 -17.23
CA LEU A 34 -10.34 -9.99 -18.29
C LEU A 34 -9.98 -10.57 -19.65
N VAL A 35 -8.69 -10.66 -19.98
CA VAL A 35 -8.21 -11.21 -21.26
C VAL A 35 -8.17 -12.74 -21.29
N SER A 36 -8.27 -13.40 -20.13
CA SER A 36 -8.38 -14.86 -20.02
C SER A 36 -9.49 -15.46 -20.90
N ILE A 37 -9.21 -16.65 -21.44
CA ILE A 37 -10.13 -17.44 -22.28
C ILE A 37 -11.22 -18.10 -21.43
N GLU A 38 -10.88 -18.40 -20.18
CA GLU A 38 -11.77 -19.07 -19.24
C GLU A 38 -12.85 -18.09 -18.79
N ASN A 39 -14.03 -18.17 -19.41
CA ASN A 39 -15.17 -17.28 -19.15
C ASN A 39 -15.64 -17.34 -17.69
N ASP A 40 -15.43 -18.48 -17.02
CA ASP A 40 -15.68 -18.71 -15.60
C ASP A 40 -14.68 -17.97 -14.68
N LYS A 41 -13.49 -17.64 -15.20
CA LYS A 41 -12.50 -16.81 -14.51
C LYS A 41 -12.68 -15.31 -14.76
N ARG A 42 -13.49 -14.91 -15.74
CA ARG A 42 -13.69 -13.49 -16.06
C ARG A 42 -14.60 -12.82 -15.01
N PRO A 43 -14.12 -11.80 -14.29
CA PRO A 43 -14.94 -11.11 -13.31
C PRO A 43 -16.03 -10.27 -13.99
N SER A 44 -17.23 -10.30 -13.44
CA SER A 44 -18.30 -9.35 -13.76
C SER A 44 -17.92 -7.93 -13.35
N VAL A 45 -18.59 -6.94 -13.94
CA VAL A 45 -18.43 -5.52 -13.56
C VAL A 45 -18.60 -5.31 -12.05
N LYS A 46 -19.58 -5.99 -11.43
CA LYS A 46 -19.81 -5.92 -9.98
C LYS A 46 -18.60 -6.44 -9.19
N GLN A 47 -17.99 -7.55 -9.61
CA GLN A 47 -16.81 -8.10 -8.96
C GLN A 47 -15.62 -7.16 -9.09
N ILE A 48 -15.39 -6.57 -10.26
CA ILE A 48 -14.33 -5.58 -10.49
C ILE A 48 -14.51 -4.37 -9.57
N LEU A 49 -15.72 -3.80 -9.50
CA LEU A 49 -16.02 -2.68 -8.61
C LEU A 49 -15.76 -3.04 -7.13
N MET A 50 -16.11 -4.26 -6.71
CA MET A 50 -15.81 -4.74 -5.36
C MET A 50 -14.32 -4.90 -5.10
N MET A 51 -13.53 -5.34 -6.09
CA MET A 51 -12.07 -5.44 -5.98
C MET A 51 -11.45 -4.05 -5.78
N TYR A 52 -11.83 -3.08 -6.62
CA TYR A 52 -11.37 -1.68 -6.47
C TYR A 52 -11.79 -1.07 -5.13
N ALA A 53 -13.03 -1.29 -4.69
CA ALA A 53 -13.49 -0.79 -3.40
C ALA A 53 -12.65 -1.33 -2.24
N LYS A 54 -12.31 -2.63 -2.27
CA LYS A 54 -11.44 -3.26 -1.27
C LYS A 54 -10.02 -2.68 -1.31
N GLU A 55 -9.44 -2.55 -2.49
CA GLU A 55 -8.09 -2.00 -2.68
C GLU A 55 -8.01 -0.56 -2.15
N ILE A 56 -8.97 0.29 -2.50
CA ILE A 56 -9.05 1.67 -2.02
C ILE A 56 -9.18 1.71 -0.50
N GLN A 57 -10.05 0.90 0.10
CA GLN A 57 -10.20 0.83 1.55
C GLN A 57 -8.90 0.41 2.25
N GLN A 58 -8.16 -0.56 1.71
CA GLN A 58 -6.88 -0.99 2.26
C GLN A 58 -5.84 0.14 2.16
N ARG A 59 -5.77 0.85 1.03
CA ARG A 59 -4.88 2.01 0.86
C ARG A 59 -5.20 3.14 1.85
N ILE A 60 -6.48 3.45 2.05
CA ILE A 60 -6.92 4.45 3.03
C ILE A 60 -6.50 4.04 4.44
N LYS A 61 -6.75 2.78 4.84
CA LYS A 61 -6.33 2.27 6.15
C LYS A 61 -4.83 2.35 6.37
N LYS A 62 -4.03 1.94 5.37
CA LYS A 62 -2.56 2.03 5.41
C LYS A 62 -2.11 3.48 5.59
N GLN A 63 -2.69 4.42 4.83
CA GLN A 63 -2.35 5.83 4.92
C GLN A 63 -2.73 6.43 6.29
N GLN A 64 -3.87 6.06 6.86
CA GLN A 64 -4.27 6.49 8.20
C GLN A 64 -3.32 5.96 9.27
N ASN A 65 -2.91 4.69 9.19
CA ASN A 65 -1.95 4.10 10.12
C ASN A 65 -0.60 4.78 10.05
N ASN A 66 -0.09 5.07 8.84
CA ASN A 66 1.17 5.80 8.67
C ASN A 66 1.10 7.21 9.27
N LYS A 67 -0.01 7.93 9.08
CA LYS A 67 -0.22 9.25 9.71
C LYS A 67 -0.23 9.17 11.23
N LYS A 68 -0.91 8.16 11.80
CA LYS A 68 -0.93 7.93 13.25
C LYS A 68 0.48 7.63 13.77
N GLN A 69 1.23 6.77 13.08
CA GLN A 69 2.60 6.43 13.45
C GLN A 69 3.51 7.66 13.49
N MET A 70 3.42 8.52 12.47
CA MET A 70 4.19 9.77 12.42
C MET A 70 3.86 10.71 13.60
N ILE A 71 2.59 10.82 13.99
CA ILE A 71 2.18 11.62 15.16
C ILE A 71 2.73 11.01 16.46
N ILE A 72 2.70 9.69 16.60
CA ILE A 72 3.26 9.00 17.77
C ILE A 72 4.76 9.28 17.91
N GLU A 73 5.51 9.19 16.83
CA GLU A 73 6.96 9.47 16.82
C GLU A 73 7.26 10.92 17.23
N GLN A 74 6.49 11.88 16.72
CA GLN A 74 6.61 13.29 17.12
C GLN A 74 6.29 13.53 18.60
N LEU A 75 5.28 12.84 19.14
CA LEU A 75 4.93 12.96 20.56
C LEU A 75 6.00 12.32 21.45
N GLN A 76 6.55 11.18 21.05
CA GLN A 76 7.65 10.52 21.76
C GLN A 76 8.91 11.39 21.79
N GLU A 77 9.23 12.07 20.69
CA GLU A 77 10.33 13.03 20.64
C GLU A 77 10.11 14.21 21.61
N LYS A 78 8.92 14.81 21.58
CA LYS A 78 8.56 15.89 22.52
C LYS A 78 8.62 15.46 23.99
N LEU A 79 8.22 14.23 24.29
CA LEU A 79 8.31 13.68 25.65
C LEU A 79 9.78 13.55 26.07
N ARG A 80 10.65 13.00 25.21
CA ARG A 80 12.10 12.89 25.49
C ARG A 80 12.74 14.25 25.77
N ASP A 81 12.36 15.29 25.03
CA ASP A 81 12.89 16.63 25.25
C ASP A 81 12.41 17.24 26.57
N LYS A 82 11.16 16.97 26.95
CA LYS A 82 10.63 17.37 28.26
C LYS A 82 11.34 16.64 29.40
N ASP A 83 11.59 15.34 29.27
CA ASP A 83 12.33 14.56 30.27
C ASP A 83 13.75 15.10 30.47
N LYS A 84 14.47 15.42 29.39
CA LYS A 84 15.78 16.07 29.47
C LYS A 84 15.70 17.42 30.19
N ARG A 85 14.66 18.22 29.92
CA ARG A 85 14.48 19.51 30.57
C ARG A 85 14.18 19.37 32.06
N ILE A 86 13.38 18.38 32.45
CA ILE A 86 13.11 18.07 33.85
C ILE A 86 14.41 17.68 34.56
N GLN A 87 15.21 16.78 33.99
CA GLN A 87 16.51 16.39 34.56
C GLN A 87 17.45 17.59 34.76
N GLN A 88 17.50 18.51 33.80
CA GLN A 88 18.28 19.75 33.93
C GLN A 88 17.79 20.62 35.09
N LEU A 89 16.47 20.81 35.20
CA LEU A 89 15.87 21.61 36.26
C LEU A 89 16.06 20.98 37.64
N GLU A 90 15.94 19.65 37.74
CA GLU A 90 16.22 18.90 38.97
C GLU A 90 17.67 19.10 39.41
N PHE A 91 18.63 19.01 38.48
CA PHE A 91 20.04 19.28 38.75
C PHE A 91 20.30 20.73 39.21
N GLU A 92 19.70 21.72 38.52
CA GLU A 92 19.81 23.14 38.90
C GLU A 92 19.23 23.40 40.31
N LEU A 93 18.10 22.77 40.64
CA LEU A 93 17.48 22.87 41.96
C LEU A 93 18.36 22.28 43.06
N GLU A 94 19.00 21.15 42.79
CA GLU A 94 19.88 20.49 43.75
C GLU A 94 21.14 21.32 44.02
N LYS A 95 21.71 21.92 42.97
CA LYS A 95 22.84 22.86 43.10
C LYS A 95 22.52 24.06 43.99
N ASN A 96 21.30 24.58 43.95
CA ASN A 96 20.88 25.74 44.75
C ASN A 96 20.54 25.41 46.22
N LYS A 97 20.51 24.13 46.61
CA LYS A 97 20.31 23.70 48.00
C LYS A 97 21.63 23.57 48.79
N THR A 98 22.76 23.51 48.08
CA THR A 98 24.13 23.59 48.62
C THR A 98 24.64 25.02 48.62
#